data_AF-A0A5N5SN10-F1
#
_entry.id   AF-A0A5N5SN10-F1
#
_cell.length_a   1.000
_cell.length_b   1.000
_cell.length_c   1.000
_cell.angle_alpha   90.00
_cell.angle_beta   90.00
_cell.angle_gamma   90.00
#
_symmetry.space_group_name_H-M   'P 1'
#
loop_
_entity.id
_entity.type
_entity.pdbx_description
1 polymer ?
#
loop_
_entity_poly.entity_id
_entity_poly.type
_entity_poly.pdbx_seq_one_letter_code
_entity_poly.pdbx_strand_id
1 'polypeptide(L)'
;MSKYKLVYFNLRGRAEPIRWMFAVAEQPYEDERLDRQKEWPERKKGKKFGLSVDDEWLSAVGNEVADAVHDLIPPAAKFVYMKLAGNVEEANKLLQEFTETFLFPTLKVLEAKLKENKWFCGEKMTWVDILVACYLSQLNTHSEESFISFPLVKSHFERIVALPQIQTWLKQRPQTTH
;
A
#
# COMPACT_ATOMS: atom_id res chain seq x y z
N MET A 1 4.55 3.45 -33.29
CA MET A 1 3.83 3.27 -32.01
C MET A 1 4.13 4.47 -31.14
N SER A 2 3.11 5.06 -30.50
CA SER A 2 3.33 6.14 -29.53
C SER A 2 4.26 5.67 -28.40
N LYS A 3 5.14 6.55 -27.91
CA LYS A 3 5.97 6.29 -26.71
C LYS A 3 5.15 6.28 -25.42
N TYR A 4 3.97 6.91 -25.42
CA TYR A 4 3.13 7.10 -24.25
C TYR A 4 1.82 6.32 -24.39
N LYS A 5 1.45 5.63 -23.30
CA LYS A 5 0.20 4.88 -23.16
C LYS A 5 -0.48 5.27 -21.85
N LEU A 6 -1.70 5.79 -21.93
CA LEU A 6 -2.56 6.10 -20.80
C LEU A 6 -3.58 4.98 -20.65
N VAL A 7 -3.55 4.28 -19.53
CA VAL A 7 -4.52 3.22 -19.21
C VAL A 7 -5.43 3.70 -18.09
N TYR A 8 -6.72 3.80 -18.35
CA TYR A 8 -7.71 4.18 -17.34
C TYR A 8 -9.07 3.52 -17.60
N PHE A 9 -10.00 3.63 -16.64
CA PHE A 9 -11.38 3.22 -16.89
C PHE A 9 -12.00 4.01 -18.04
N ASN A 10 -13.02 3.44 -18.69
CA ASN A 10 -13.81 4.13 -19.71
C ASN A 10 -14.71 5.24 -19.10
N LEU A 11 -14.08 6.22 -18.47
CA LEU A 11 -14.64 7.42 -17.87
C LEU A 11 -13.54 8.50 -17.75
N ARG A 12 -13.94 9.74 -17.45
CA ARG A 12 -13.04 10.90 -17.28
C ARG A 12 -12.08 10.69 -16.09
N GLY A 13 -12.61 10.85 -14.88
CA GLY A 13 -11.94 10.57 -13.60
C GLY A 13 -10.54 11.20 -13.49
N ARG A 14 -9.62 10.50 -12.81
CA ARG A 14 -8.24 10.97 -12.58
C ARG A 14 -7.40 11.08 -13.87
N ALA A 15 -7.82 10.43 -14.95
CA ALA A 15 -7.10 10.49 -16.22
C ALA A 15 -7.42 11.74 -17.05
N GLU A 16 -8.54 12.41 -16.81
CA GLU A 16 -8.98 13.53 -17.67
C GLU A 16 -7.99 14.70 -17.72
N PRO A 17 -7.40 15.16 -16.60
CA PRO A 17 -6.36 16.19 -16.67
C PRO A 17 -5.16 15.76 -17.52
N ILE A 18 -4.80 14.47 -17.50
CA ILE A 18 -3.71 13.92 -18.32
C ILE A 18 -4.07 13.93 -19.81
N ARG A 19 -5.32 13.60 -20.16
CA ARG A 19 -5.81 13.71 -21.54
C ARG A 19 -5.75 15.16 -22.04
N TRP A 20 -6.11 16.13 -21.19
CA TRP A 20 -6.00 17.54 -21.53
C TRP A 20 -4.55 17.98 -21.72
N MET A 21 -3.63 17.52 -20.88
CA MET A 21 -2.20 17.80 -21.06
C MET A 21 -1.65 17.26 -22.39
N PHE A 22 -2.04 16.05 -22.80
CA PHE A 22 -1.68 15.53 -24.12
C PHE A 22 -2.29 16.33 -25.28
N ALA A 23 -3.55 16.74 -25.15
CA ALA A 23 -4.24 17.53 -26.16
C ALA A 23 -3.60 18.92 -26.34
N VAL A 24 -3.32 19.62 -25.23
CA VAL A 24 -2.66 20.94 -25.25
C VAL A 24 -1.24 20.85 -25.83
N ALA A 25 -0.51 19.78 -25.54
CA ALA A 25 0.84 19.56 -26.05
C ALA A 25 0.89 19.01 -27.49
N GLU A 26 -0.26 18.75 -28.11
CA GLU A 26 -0.38 18.05 -29.41
C GLU A 26 0.44 16.75 -29.46
N GLN A 27 0.62 16.08 -28.31
CA GLN A 27 1.47 14.92 -28.17
C GLN A 27 0.64 13.63 -28.40
N PRO A 28 0.93 12.85 -29.45
CA PRO A 28 0.23 11.58 -29.67
C PRO A 28 0.44 10.62 -28.50
N TYR A 29 -0.62 9.93 -28.10
CA TYR A 29 -0.62 8.89 -27.07
C TYR A 29 -1.67 7.80 -27.35
N GLU A 30 -1.50 6.61 -26.76
CA GLU A 30 -2.53 5.55 -26.77
C GLU A 30 -3.45 5.73 -25.55
N ASP A 31 -4.75 5.95 -25.75
CA ASP A 31 -5.78 6.01 -24.69
C ASP A 31 -6.46 4.64 -24.54
N GLU A 32 -5.88 3.75 -23.74
CA GLU A 32 -6.47 2.45 -23.44
C GLU A 32 -7.55 2.60 -22.36
N ARG A 33 -8.81 2.32 -22.74
CA ARG A 33 -9.97 2.46 -21.87
C ARG A 33 -10.52 1.11 -21.44
N LEU A 34 -10.42 0.85 -20.13
CA LEU A 34 -10.80 -0.41 -19.52
C LEU A 34 -12.28 -0.45 -19.15
N ASP A 35 -12.89 -1.59 -19.42
CA ASP A 35 -14.14 -2.02 -18.79
C ASP A 35 -13.88 -2.43 -17.35
N ARG A 36 -14.53 -1.72 -16.42
CA ARG A 36 -14.36 -1.94 -14.99
C ARG A 36 -14.85 -3.32 -14.52
N GLN A 37 -15.83 -3.92 -15.19
CA GLN A 37 -16.40 -5.19 -14.78
C GLN A 37 -15.68 -6.37 -15.43
N LYS A 38 -15.29 -6.24 -16.70
CA LYS A 38 -14.72 -7.35 -17.48
C LYS A 38 -13.19 -7.41 -17.40
N GLU A 39 -12.51 -6.28 -17.52
CA GLU A 39 -11.05 -6.24 -17.70
C GLU A 39 -10.31 -5.93 -16.40
N TRP A 40 -10.94 -5.19 -15.49
CA TRP A 40 -10.33 -4.87 -14.19
C TRP A 40 -10.02 -6.10 -13.32
N PRO A 41 -10.92 -7.10 -13.21
CA PRO A 41 -10.61 -8.31 -12.42
C PRO A 41 -9.37 -9.05 -12.94
N GLU A 42 -9.20 -9.15 -14.26
CA GLU A 42 -8.04 -9.81 -14.88
C GLU A 42 -6.72 -9.04 -14.69
N ARG A 43 -6.81 -7.71 -14.57
CA ARG A 43 -5.66 -6.85 -14.25
C ARG A 43 -5.26 -6.93 -12.78
N LYS A 44 -6.12 -7.42 -11.89
CA LYS A 44 -5.75 -7.68 -10.49
C LYS A 44 -4.79 -8.87 -10.43
N LYS A 45 -3.49 -8.56 -10.41
CA LYS A 45 -2.37 -9.51 -10.29
C LYS A 45 -2.57 -10.54 -9.17
N GLY A 46 -3.24 -10.16 -8.08
CA GLY A 46 -3.58 -11.05 -6.98
C GLY A 46 -4.23 -12.35 -7.44
N LYS A 47 -5.32 -12.27 -8.23
CA LYS A 47 -6.03 -13.45 -8.73
C LYS A 47 -5.18 -14.25 -9.72
N LYS A 48 -4.51 -13.55 -10.65
CA LYS A 48 -3.64 -14.16 -11.67
C LYS A 48 -2.48 -14.97 -11.09
N PHE A 49 -1.91 -14.54 -9.96
CA PHE A 49 -0.75 -15.19 -9.34
C PHE A 49 -1.09 -16.00 -8.09
N GLY A 50 -2.38 -16.30 -7.84
CA GLY A 50 -2.81 -17.08 -6.68
C GLY A 50 -2.66 -16.37 -5.32
N LEU A 51 -2.40 -15.07 -5.33
CA LEU A 51 -2.28 -14.19 -4.16
C LEU A 51 -3.64 -13.54 -3.79
N SER A 52 -4.74 -14.23 -4.05
CA SER A 52 -6.09 -13.81 -3.67
C SER A 52 -6.89 -15.03 -3.25
N VAL A 53 -7.96 -14.77 -2.50
CA VAL A 53 -8.97 -15.76 -2.11
C VAL A 53 -10.16 -15.66 -3.05
N ASP A 54 -10.78 -16.81 -3.35
CA ASP A 54 -12.02 -16.87 -4.13
C ASP A 54 -13.26 -16.66 -3.25
N ASP A 55 -13.13 -16.90 -1.94
CA ASP A 55 -14.17 -16.64 -0.96
C ASP A 55 -14.43 -15.13 -0.82
N GLU A 56 -15.67 -14.72 -1.03
CA GLU A 56 -16.07 -13.31 -1.05
C GLU A 56 -15.90 -12.65 0.33
N TRP A 57 -16.18 -13.39 1.41
CA TRP A 57 -16.07 -12.88 2.78
C TRP A 57 -14.60 -12.66 3.16
N LEU A 58 -13.73 -13.64 2.92
CA LEU A 58 -12.30 -13.49 3.14
C LEU A 58 -11.71 -12.39 2.26
N SER A 59 -12.23 -12.18 1.05
CA SER A 59 -11.82 -11.04 0.23
C SER A 59 -12.27 -9.71 0.83
N ALA A 60 -13.47 -9.63 1.43
CA ALA A 60 -13.96 -8.43 2.09
C ALA A 60 -13.13 -8.10 3.34
N VAL A 61 -12.81 -9.10 4.16
CA VAL A 61 -11.88 -8.98 5.31
C VAL A 61 -10.52 -8.46 4.84
N GLY A 62 -10.03 -8.97 3.71
CA GLY A 62 -8.79 -8.49 3.11
C GLY A 62 -8.83 -7.03 2.69
N ASN A 63 -9.94 -6.56 2.12
CA ASN A 63 -10.12 -5.16 1.75
C ASN A 63 -10.16 -4.26 2.99
N GLU A 64 -10.88 -4.67 4.04
CA GLU A 64 -10.91 -3.96 5.33
C GLU A 64 -9.49 -3.75 5.89
N VAL A 65 -8.67 -4.80 5.89
CA VAL A 65 -7.27 -4.72 6.34
C VAL A 65 -6.44 -3.79 5.44
N ALA A 66 -6.60 -3.90 4.13
CA ALA A 66 -5.87 -3.05 3.19
C ALA A 66 -6.24 -1.57 3.35
N ASP A 67 -7.53 -1.27 3.50
CA ASP A 67 -8.04 0.09 3.71
C ASP A 67 -7.55 0.66 5.05
N ALA A 68 -7.60 -0.11 6.14
CA ALA A 68 -7.09 0.31 7.44
C ALA A 68 -5.60 0.70 7.41
N VAL A 69 -4.78 -0.03 6.64
CA VAL A 69 -3.36 0.32 6.48
C VAL A 69 -3.18 1.51 5.52
N HIS A 70 -4.00 1.62 4.48
CA HIS A 70 -3.98 2.77 3.58
C HIS A 70 -4.35 4.09 4.27
N ASP A 71 -5.23 4.05 5.26
CA ASP A 71 -5.64 5.22 6.05
C ASP A 71 -4.50 5.79 6.90
N LEU A 72 -3.41 5.02 7.12
CA LEU A 72 -2.20 5.53 7.76
C LEU A 72 -1.39 6.49 6.87
N ILE A 73 -1.56 6.43 5.56
CA ILE A 73 -0.70 7.17 4.60
C ILE A 73 -0.89 8.69 4.73
N PRO A 74 -2.12 9.26 4.68
CA PRO A 74 -2.27 10.70 4.77
C PRO A 74 -1.72 11.33 6.06
N PRO A 75 -1.98 10.80 7.28
CA PRO A 75 -1.40 11.36 8.50
C PRO A 75 0.12 11.13 8.58
N ALA A 76 0.62 9.98 8.10
CA ALA A 76 2.07 9.76 8.03
C ALA A 76 2.78 10.78 7.13
N ALA A 77 2.21 11.07 5.96
CA ALA A 77 2.76 12.04 5.02
C ALA A 77 2.88 13.45 5.65
N LYS A 78 1.92 13.86 6.50
CA LYS A 78 1.97 15.17 7.16
C LYS A 78 3.21 15.34 8.02
N PHE A 79 3.53 14.38 8.88
CA PHE A 79 4.72 14.50 9.74
C PHE A 79 6.00 14.43 8.91
N VAL A 80 6.05 13.57 7.87
CA VAL A 80 7.20 13.48 6.96
C VAL A 80 7.44 14.82 6.26
N TYR A 81 6.39 15.46 5.72
CA TYR A 81 6.53 16.75 5.06
C TYR A 81 6.99 17.86 6.01
N MET A 82 6.48 17.90 7.25
CA MET A 82 6.95 18.88 8.24
C MET A 82 8.42 18.65 8.61
N LYS A 83 8.84 17.39 8.77
CA LYS A 83 10.24 17.02 9.01
C LYS A 83 11.14 17.46 7.85
N LEU A 84 10.73 17.21 6.61
CA LEU A 84 11.47 17.63 5.41
C LEU A 84 11.52 19.15 5.24
N ALA A 85 10.51 19.87 5.70
CA ALA A 85 10.49 21.34 5.72
C ALA A 85 11.35 21.94 6.85
N GLY A 86 11.98 21.11 7.68
CA GLY A 86 12.79 21.55 8.83
C GLY A 86 11.97 21.98 10.05
N ASN A 87 10.64 21.80 10.03
CA ASN A 87 9.77 22.09 11.16
C ASN A 87 9.69 20.89 12.11
N VAL A 88 10.78 20.67 12.85
CA VAL A 88 10.95 19.48 13.72
C VAL A 88 9.93 19.45 14.85
N GLU A 89 9.57 20.59 15.43
CA GLU A 89 8.61 20.68 16.54
C GLU A 89 7.22 20.20 16.11
N GLU A 90 6.69 20.74 15.01
CA GLU A 90 5.39 20.32 14.48
C GLU A 90 5.44 18.88 13.96
N ALA A 91 6.55 18.46 13.36
CA ALA A 91 6.73 17.07 12.93
C ALA A 91 6.64 16.09 14.09
N ASN A 92 7.24 16.39 15.24
CA ASN A 92 7.18 15.54 16.43
C ASN A 92 5.77 15.48 17.03
N LYS A 93 5.05 16.61 17.05
CA LYS A 93 3.65 16.65 17.48
C LYS A 93 2.75 15.81 16.57
N LEU A 94 2.89 15.96 15.25
CA LEU A 94 2.15 15.16 14.27
C LEU A 94 2.53 13.68 14.33
N LEU A 95 3.79 13.36 14.64
CA LEU A 95 4.22 11.98 14.86
C LEU A 95 3.53 11.38 16.08
N GLN A 96 3.46 12.11 17.19
CA GLN A 96 2.74 11.65 18.39
C GLN A 96 1.25 11.43 18.10
N GLU A 97 0.60 12.39 17.45
CA GLU A 97 -0.81 12.26 17.05
C GLU A 97 -1.01 11.05 16.11
N PHE A 98 -0.11 10.88 15.14
CA PHE A 98 -0.10 9.75 14.22
C PHE A 98 0.00 8.41 14.96
N THR A 99 0.94 8.29 15.89
CA THR A 99 1.17 7.03 16.61
C THR A 99 -0.01 6.68 17.51
N GLU A 100 -0.51 7.63 18.30
CA GLU A 100 -1.58 7.42 19.28
C GLU A 100 -2.96 7.22 18.64
N THR A 101 -3.28 8.03 17.62
CA THR A 101 -4.64 8.10 17.05
C THR A 101 -4.85 7.14 15.88
N PHE A 102 -3.80 6.82 15.13
CA PHE A 102 -3.93 6.06 13.88
C PHE A 102 -3.15 4.74 13.94
N LEU A 103 -1.84 4.81 14.19
CA LEU A 103 -0.96 3.65 14.08
C LEU A 103 -1.28 2.59 15.13
N PHE A 104 -1.20 2.90 16.43
CA PHE A 104 -1.39 1.90 17.48
C PHE A 104 -2.78 1.26 17.47
N PRO A 105 -3.88 2.01 17.25
CA PRO A 105 -5.20 1.41 17.04
C PRO A 105 -5.22 0.44 15.85
N THR A 106 -4.62 0.82 14.72
CA THR A 106 -4.55 -0.05 13.53
C THR A 106 -3.74 -1.30 13.82
N LEU A 107 -2.55 -1.18 14.41
CA LEU A 107 -1.71 -2.33 14.77
C LEU A 107 -2.42 -3.27 15.76
N LYS A 108 -3.20 -2.75 16.69
CA LYS A 108 -4.01 -3.54 17.62
C LYS A 108 -5.09 -4.36 16.90
N VAL A 109 -5.73 -3.79 15.88
CA VAL A 109 -6.71 -4.50 15.04
C VAL A 109 -6.01 -5.60 14.23
N LEU A 110 -4.87 -5.30 13.62
CA LEU A 110 -4.09 -6.29 12.87
C LEU A 110 -3.63 -7.44 13.78
N GLU A 111 -3.14 -7.12 14.97
CA GLU A 111 -2.74 -8.10 15.99
C GLU A 111 -3.91 -9.02 16.36
N ALA A 112 -5.12 -8.47 16.56
CA ALA A 112 -6.29 -9.26 16.88
C ALA A 112 -6.64 -10.25 15.75
N LYS A 113 -6.63 -9.80 14.49
CA LYS A 113 -6.88 -10.67 13.33
C LYS A 113 -5.82 -11.77 13.21
N LEU A 114 -4.56 -11.48 13.53
CA LEU A 114 -3.47 -12.46 13.49
C LEU A 114 -3.49 -13.48 14.64
N LYS A 115 -4.26 -13.24 15.71
CA LYS A 115 -4.50 -14.26 16.76
C LYS A 115 -5.38 -15.39 16.25
N GLU A 116 -6.32 -15.08 15.39
CA GLU A 116 -7.27 -16.04 14.84
C GLU A 116 -6.65 -16.80 13.66
N ASN A 117 -5.83 -16.12 12.85
CA ASN A 117 -5.31 -16.68 11.60
C ASN A 117 -3.85 -16.33 11.37
N LYS A 118 -3.14 -17.24 10.70
CA LYS A 118 -1.75 -17.04 10.29
C LYS A 118 -1.57 -15.90 9.26
N TRP A 119 -2.60 -15.63 8.46
CA TRP A 119 -2.67 -14.61 7.40
C TRP A 119 -4.00 -13.85 7.50
N PHE A 120 -4.06 -12.66 6.92
CA PHE A 120 -5.25 -11.81 7.08
C PHE A 120 -6.50 -12.33 6.35
N CYS A 121 -6.33 -13.12 5.29
CA CYS A 121 -7.42 -13.61 4.44
C CYS A 121 -7.54 -15.14 4.50
N GLY A 122 -7.47 -15.73 5.70
CA GLY A 122 -7.60 -17.18 5.90
C GLY A 122 -6.27 -17.93 5.90
N GLU A 123 -6.24 -19.10 5.27
CA GLU A 123 -5.15 -20.08 5.46
C GLU A 123 -3.88 -19.82 4.63
N LYS A 124 -3.98 -19.00 3.58
CA LYS A 124 -2.86 -18.72 2.66
C LYS A 124 -2.52 -17.23 2.62
N MET A 125 -1.26 -16.94 2.31
CA MET A 125 -0.78 -15.59 2.06
C MET A 125 -1.47 -15.00 0.83
N THR A 126 -1.83 -13.73 0.91
CA THR A 126 -2.45 -12.97 -0.19
C THR A 126 -1.73 -11.66 -0.44
N TRP A 127 -2.20 -10.90 -1.43
CA TRP A 127 -1.73 -9.54 -1.69
C TRP A 127 -1.85 -8.61 -0.48
N VAL A 128 -2.80 -8.88 0.42
CA VAL A 128 -3.05 -8.09 1.64
C VAL A 128 -1.86 -8.22 2.60
N ASP A 129 -1.35 -9.43 2.81
CA ASP A 129 -0.19 -9.65 3.68
C ASP A 129 1.07 -8.94 3.17
N ILE A 130 1.28 -8.98 1.85
CA ILE A 130 2.39 -8.28 1.19
C ILE A 130 2.20 -6.76 1.32
N LEU A 131 0.98 -6.27 1.16
CA LEU A 131 0.65 -4.86 1.28
C LEU A 131 0.94 -4.34 2.68
N VAL A 132 0.44 -5.03 3.72
CA VAL A 132 0.66 -4.68 5.12
C VAL A 132 2.16 -4.61 5.41
N ALA A 133 2.92 -5.64 5.03
CA ALA A 133 4.36 -5.65 5.26
C ALA A 133 5.10 -4.53 4.50
N CYS A 134 4.67 -4.23 3.27
CA CYS A 134 5.25 -3.13 2.48
C CYS A 134 5.06 -1.77 3.18
N TYR A 135 3.85 -1.47 3.65
CA TYR A 135 3.57 -0.20 4.33
C TYR A 135 4.26 -0.10 5.69
N LEU A 136 4.28 -1.18 6.47
CA LEU A 136 5.03 -1.20 7.73
C LEU A 136 6.53 -0.97 7.50
N SER A 137 7.11 -1.54 6.42
CA SER A 137 8.50 -1.25 6.03
C SER A 137 8.71 0.22 5.67
N GLN A 138 7.76 0.86 4.98
CA GLN A 138 7.86 2.27 4.62
C GLN A 138 7.77 3.18 5.86
N LEU A 139 6.82 2.92 6.75
CA LEU A 139 6.67 3.68 8.00
C LEU A 139 7.95 3.62 8.85
N ASN A 140 8.58 2.45 8.94
CA ASN A 140 9.85 2.28 9.65
C ASN A 140 11.04 3.00 9.01
N THR A 141 10.96 3.42 7.74
CA THR A 141 12.10 4.10 7.07
C THR A 141 12.36 5.51 7.64
N HIS A 142 11.36 6.13 8.29
CA HIS A 142 11.45 7.51 8.78
C HIS A 142 11.72 7.64 10.29
N SER A 143 11.91 6.51 10.99
CA SER A 143 12.09 6.45 12.44
C SER A 143 13.32 5.63 12.81
N GLU A 144 14.03 6.07 13.86
CA GLU A 144 15.13 5.31 14.46
C GLU A 144 14.59 4.12 15.28
N GLU A 145 13.39 4.27 15.83
CA GLU A 145 12.67 3.21 16.54
C GLU A 145 11.68 2.50 15.62
N SER A 146 11.58 1.18 15.74
CA SER A 146 10.61 0.40 14.97
C SER A 146 9.19 0.65 15.47
N PHE A 147 8.32 1.13 14.58
CA PHE A 147 6.88 1.24 14.81
C PHE A 147 6.17 -0.11 14.88
N ILE A 148 6.83 -1.18 14.42
CA ILE A 148 6.30 -2.55 14.45
C ILE A 148 6.53 -3.13 15.85
N SER A 149 5.60 -2.84 16.77
CA SER A 149 5.75 -3.15 18.21
C SER A 149 4.92 -4.36 18.69
N PHE A 150 3.84 -4.71 18.00
CA PHE A 150 2.97 -5.83 18.38
C PHE A 150 3.55 -7.17 17.90
N PRO A 151 3.56 -8.23 18.74
CA PRO A 151 4.36 -9.42 18.49
C PRO A 151 3.90 -10.26 17.30
N LEU A 152 2.58 -10.43 17.08
CA LEU A 152 2.10 -11.19 15.91
C LEU A 152 2.25 -10.37 14.64
N VAL A 153 2.00 -9.06 14.68
CA VAL A 153 2.27 -8.16 13.55
C VAL A 153 3.76 -8.19 13.19
N LYS A 154 4.65 -8.16 14.18
CA LYS A 154 6.09 -8.29 13.97
C LYS A 154 6.46 -9.63 13.34
N SER A 155 5.94 -10.73 13.86
CA SER A 155 6.18 -12.07 13.30
C SER A 155 5.65 -12.20 11.87
N HIS A 156 4.49 -11.62 11.58
CA HIS A 156 3.92 -11.55 10.23
C HIS A 156 4.84 -10.78 9.28
N PHE A 157 5.25 -9.58 9.67
CA PHE A 157 6.18 -8.75 8.90
C PHE A 157 7.47 -9.50 8.59
N GLU A 158 8.12 -10.06 9.62
CA GLU A 158 9.37 -10.81 9.52
C GLU A 158 9.23 -11.99 8.52
N ARG A 159 8.10 -12.69 8.56
CA ARG A 159 7.83 -13.80 7.65
C ARG A 159 7.74 -13.36 6.19
N ILE A 160 7.09 -12.21 5.91
CA ILE A 160 6.98 -11.68 4.55
C ILE A 160 8.33 -11.18 4.05
N VAL A 161 9.07 -10.41 4.86
CA VAL A 161 10.38 -9.90 4.43
C VAL A 161 11.42 -11.01 4.29
N ALA A 162 11.25 -12.16 4.96
CA ALA A 162 12.11 -13.33 4.80
C ALA A 162 11.91 -14.09 3.48
N LEU A 163 10.85 -13.80 2.70
CA LEU A 163 10.60 -14.47 1.42
C LEU A 163 11.76 -14.19 0.44
N PRO A 164 12.34 -15.21 -0.24
CA PRO A 164 13.49 -15.03 -1.13
C PRO A 164 13.26 -13.99 -2.24
N GLN A 165 12.04 -13.93 -2.79
CA GLN A 165 11.65 -12.97 -3.82
C GLN A 165 11.62 -11.55 -3.26
N ILE A 166 11.15 -11.37 -2.03
CA ILE A 166 11.13 -10.07 -1.35
C ILE A 166 12.54 -9.64 -0.96
N GLN A 167 13.36 -10.54 -0.40
CA GLN A 167 14.77 -10.28 -0.12
C GLN A 167 15.53 -9.84 -1.37
N THR A 168 15.30 -10.50 -2.50
CA THR A 168 15.91 -10.15 -3.78
C THR A 168 15.51 -8.73 -4.20
N TRP A 169 14.21 -8.42 -4.14
CA TRP A 169 13.71 -7.07 -4.44
C TRP A 169 14.27 -6.01 -3.48
N LEU A 170 14.30 -6.27 -2.18
CA LEU A 170 14.82 -5.33 -1.18
C LEU A 170 16.30 -5.00 -1.39
N LYS A 171 17.09 -5.94 -1.92
CA LYS A 171 18.50 -5.72 -2.30
C LYS A 171 18.66 -4.94 -3.60
N GLN A 172 17.73 -5.09 -4.55
CA GLN A 172 17.81 -4.50 -5.88
C GLN A 172 17.11 -3.14 -6.01
N ARG A 173 16.12 -2.86 -5.15
CA ARG A 173 15.35 -1.62 -5.23
C ARG A 173 16.26 -0.40 -5.00
N PRO A 174 15.99 0.73 -5.69
CA PRO A 174 16.68 1.99 -5.39
C PRO A 174 16.57 2.33 -3.91
N GLN A 175 17.68 2.78 -3.33
CA GLN A 175 17.67 3.28 -1.95
C GLN A 175 17.18 4.72 -1.96
N THR A 176 16.05 4.97 -1.30
CA THR A 176 15.45 6.29 -1.18
C THR A 176 15.53 6.74 0.27
N THR A 177 15.98 7.98 0.49
CA THR A 177 16.16 8.60 1.82
C THR A 177 14.98 9.48 2.24
N HIS A 178 13.93 9.51 1.43
CA HIS A 178 12.77 10.39 1.55
C HIS A 178 11.48 9.62 1.32
#